data_AF-A0A956HJK2-F1
#
_entry.id   AF-A0A956HJK2-F1
#
_cell.length_a   1.000
_cell.length_b   1.000
_cell.length_c   1.000
_cell.angle_alpha   90.00
_cell.angle_beta   90.00
_cell.angle_gamma   90.00
#
_symmetry.space_group_name_H-M   'P 1'
#
loop_
_entity.id
_entity.type
_entity.pdbx_description
1 polymer ?
#
loop_
_entity_poly.entity_id
_entity_poly.type
_entity_poly.pdbx_seq_one_letter_code
_entity_poly.pdbx_strand_id
1 'polypeptide(L)'
;MFGLPSRSRLAALLPLSITLPLVAAACGDDGREDSESGTASNTDPATTDSTATNSGSETETTMGPGGSDSTSDTGTTFDVTTDDPSVTETITASDPTTTTEGGCDASDQCDVGELCIMGECAPAGEPCDTNADCEGDTYCCKEGCLPPGEEPGTCLPWPDGDFDGACEGELQIGLFAPAVQCEWTQPPDGDPYPGHVNVLTTPLVADLPHAGGGEFGSTEVIIVTYNYTDGGAESGWGSNPAYYGVIRILSGRTCQQLETIDDPNNRLVAASTPAIGDLDGDGIPEIVSHRAVTGVVAFKWNPQAMKYETYWVATETDLNGAFRWDGPSIHDLDDDGFPEVLSGSGVFDGMTGARLNPGPLIPGASPAVSPGVINIAGDLDVDGRVELIAGPVYEWDENTAQWVMDHPGGNAARHYAFADFGTPGPMPADFDATVLDGIAEIVTTGGSSVQMWTLGGQQLFNAPIAGGGPLTIGDFDNDGFPEVASAGGTFYAVYDLECAVAGPGCLGGYVRWSQASQDASSSTTGSSIFDFEGDGQAEAVYADECFT
;
A
#
# COMPACT_ATOMS: atom_id res chain seq x y z
N MET A 1 9.39 -21.61 12.87
CA MET A 1 8.99 -23.04 12.83
C MET A 1 7.49 -23.19 13.12
N PHE A 2 6.66 -23.18 12.08
CA PHE A 2 5.28 -23.69 12.11
C PHE A 2 5.03 -24.43 10.79
N GLY A 3 4.12 -25.42 10.77
CA GLY A 3 3.94 -26.33 9.64
C GLY A 3 2.49 -26.43 9.19
N LEU A 4 2.25 -26.24 7.89
CA LEU A 4 0.92 -26.33 7.27
C LEU A 4 0.32 -27.75 7.39
N PRO A 5 -0.95 -27.89 7.82
CA PRO A 5 -1.58 -29.20 7.96
C PRO A 5 -2.13 -29.73 6.63
N SER A 6 -1.57 -30.84 6.14
CA SER A 6 -2.02 -31.47 4.89
C SER A 6 -3.48 -31.97 4.97
N ARG A 7 -4.39 -31.41 4.16
CA ARG A 7 -5.74 -31.98 3.98
C ARG A 7 -5.73 -33.10 2.94
N SER A 8 -6.16 -34.30 3.34
CA SER A 8 -6.13 -35.50 2.48
C SER A 8 -7.41 -35.69 1.67
N ARG A 9 -7.28 -36.20 0.44
CA ARG A 9 -8.36 -36.36 -0.54
C ARG A 9 -9.48 -37.28 -0.05
N LEU A 10 -10.74 -36.87 -0.25
CA LEU A 10 -11.86 -37.80 -0.48
C LEU A 10 -12.55 -37.45 -1.80
N ALA A 11 -12.61 -38.39 -2.72
CA ALA A 11 -13.32 -38.23 -3.99
C ALA A 11 -14.74 -38.82 -3.90
N ALA A 12 -15.75 -38.02 -4.24
CA ALA A 12 -17.12 -38.47 -4.45
C ALA A 12 -17.48 -38.37 -5.94
N LEU A 13 -18.26 -39.33 -6.44
CA LEU A 13 -18.59 -39.48 -7.86
C LEU A 13 -20.11 -39.52 -8.05
N LEU A 14 -20.56 -39.11 -9.25
CA LEU A 14 -21.92 -39.24 -9.82
C LEU A 14 -22.98 -38.22 -9.35
N PRO A 15 -23.98 -37.89 -10.19
CA PRO A 15 -23.93 -37.80 -11.66
C PRO A 15 -24.68 -36.60 -12.28
N LEU A 16 -24.35 -36.32 -13.55
CA LEU A 16 -25.00 -35.36 -14.44
C LEU A 16 -26.53 -35.53 -14.54
N SER A 17 -27.28 -34.44 -14.65
CA SER A 17 -28.66 -34.41 -15.20
C SER A 17 -28.96 -33.07 -15.86
N ILE A 18 -29.76 -33.10 -16.94
CA ILE A 18 -29.93 -31.98 -17.89
C ILE A 18 -31.38 -31.49 -17.88
N THR A 19 -31.60 -30.17 -17.84
CA THR A 19 -32.81 -29.55 -18.43
C THR A 19 -32.52 -28.10 -18.87
N LEU A 20 -33.33 -27.58 -19.81
CA LEU A 20 -33.07 -26.35 -20.56
C LEU A 20 -34.10 -25.24 -20.20
N PRO A 21 -34.05 -24.03 -20.82
CA PRO A 21 -34.03 -22.76 -20.11
C PRO A 21 -35.43 -22.16 -19.87
N LEU A 22 -35.47 -21.05 -19.10
CA LEU A 22 -36.62 -20.15 -19.08
C LEU A 22 -36.23 -18.79 -19.67
N VAL A 23 -36.98 -18.33 -20.67
CA VAL A 23 -36.85 -16.99 -21.25
C VAL A 23 -37.89 -16.07 -20.62
N ALA A 24 -37.44 -14.93 -20.10
CA ALA A 24 -38.28 -13.76 -19.81
C ALA A 24 -37.81 -12.59 -20.69
N ALA A 25 -38.73 -11.74 -21.15
CA ALA A 25 -38.42 -10.70 -22.13
C ALA A 25 -39.28 -9.44 -21.98
N ALA A 26 -38.67 -8.32 -22.38
CA ALA A 26 -39.27 -7.03 -22.77
C ALA A 26 -39.94 -6.14 -21.71
N CYS A 27 -39.30 -5.01 -21.44
CA CYS A 27 -39.74 -3.61 -21.65
C CYS A 27 -38.44 -2.78 -21.89
N GLY A 28 -38.29 -1.76 -22.73
CA GLY A 28 -39.22 -1.02 -23.61
C GLY A 28 -39.97 0.11 -22.88
N ASP A 29 -40.08 1.37 -23.33
CA ASP A 29 -39.49 2.16 -24.44
C ASP A 29 -39.34 3.62 -23.87
N ASP A 30 -38.58 4.61 -24.36
CA ASP A 30 -37.90 4.98 -25.62
C ASP A 30 -36.52 5.66 -25.24
N GLY A 31 -35.66 6.29 -26.06
CA GLY A 31 -35.70 6.72 -27.46
C GLY A 31 -35.41 8.23 -27.65
N ARG A 32 -34.19 8.61 -28.08
CA ARG A 32 -33.92 9.92 -28.72
C ARG A 32 -32.67 9.94 -29.60
N GLU A 33 -32.88 9.99 -30.91
CA GLU A 33 -31.91 10.53 -31.88
C GLU A 33 -32.04 12.06 -31.94
N ASP A 34 -30.94 12.76 -32.26
CA ASP A 34 -30.98 14.05 -32.97
C ASP A 34 -29.64 14.17 -33.73
N SER A 35 -29.69 14.25 -35.07
CA SER A 35 -28.53 14.23 -35.95
C SER A 35 -28.37 15.55 -36.72
N GLU A 36 -27.15 16.05 -36.93
CA GLU A 36 -26.84 16.77 -38.18
C GLU A 36 -25.35 16.81 -38.53
N SER A 37 -25.03 17.18 -39.78
CA SER A 37 -23.73 16.97 -40.43
C SER A 37 -23.05 18.26 -40.90
N GLY A 38 -21.72 18.34 -40.84
CA GLY A 38 -20.96 19.50 -41.36
C GLY A 38 -19.58 19.15 -41.94
N THR A 39 -19.46 19.11 -43.27
CA THR A 39 -18.22 18.79 -44.01
C THR A 39 -17.38 20.02 -44.36
N ALA A 40 -16.04 19.94 -44.29
CA ALA A 40 -15.12 20.54 -45.28
C ALA A 40 -13.68 19.99 -45.14
N SER A 41 -12.90 20.02 -46.22
CA SER A 41 -11.52 19.51 -46.31
C SER A 41 -10.59 20.49 -47.05
N ASN A 42 -9.29 20.55 -46.70
CA ASN A 42 -8.15 20.87 -47.59
C ASN A 42 -6.81 20.71 -46.81
N THR A 43 -5.96 19.72 -47.12
CA THR A 43 -4.80 19.78 -48.05
C THR A 43 -3.62 20.68 -47.64
N ASP A 44 -2.55 20.04 -47.12
CA ASP A 44 -1.14 20.01 -47.57
C ASP A 44 -0.59 21.08 -48.57
N PRO A 45 0.76 21.34 -48.63
CA PRO A 45 1.85 20.44 -48.17
C PRO A 45 3.05 21.05 -47.40
N ALA A 46 3.77 20.12 -46.75
CA ALA A 46 5.17 20.10 -46.30
C ALA A 46 6.20 21.18 -46.72
N THR A 47 7.18 21.42 -45.82
CA THR A 47 8.61 21.33 -46.19
C THR A 47 9.53 21.02 -45.01
N THR A 48 10.65 20.35 -45.30
CA THR A 48 11.78 20.01 -44.42
C THR A 48 12.68 21.21 -44.11
N ASP A 49 13.33 21.26 -42.94
CA ASP A 49 14.74 20.82 -42.77
C ASP A 49 15.11 20.74 -41.26
N SER A 50 16.40 20.65 -40.94
CA SER A 50 16.96 20.03 -39.74
C SER A 50 17.99 20.91 -39.00
N THR A 51 18.71 20.32 -38.03
CA THR A 51 19.89 20.86 -37.29
C THR A 51 19.65 21.89 -36.16
N ALA A 52 19.44 21.37 -34.95
CA ALA A 52 20.40 21.35 -33.83
C ALA A 52 21.10 22.65 -33.33
N THR A 53 21.36 22.62 -32.00
CA THR A 53 22.39 23.34 -31.23
C THR A 53 22.25 24.85 -30.90
N ASN A 54 21.65 25.08 -29.71
CA ASN A 54 22.34 25.62 -28.51
C ASN A 54 22.37 27.15 -28.25
N SER A 55 22.51 27.47 -26.95
CA SER A 55 22.83 28.76 -26.32
C SER A 55 21.72 29.80 -26.24
N GLY A 56 21.00 29.73 -25.11
CA GLY A 56 19.92 30.60 -24.67
C GLY A 56 20.18 32.11 -24.53
N SER A 57 19.10 32.80 -24.17
CA SER A 57 19.11 34.08 -23.46
C SER A 57 17.83 34.17 -22.63
N GLU A 58 17.93 34.77 -21.44
CA GLU A 58 16.80 35.04 -20.55
C GLU A 58 15.86 36.08 -21.19
N THR A 59 14.57 36.04 -20.87
CA THR A 59 13.71 37.23 -21.00
C THR A 59 12.54 37.16 -20.02
N GLU A 60 12.47 38.11 -19.09
CA GLU A 60 11.30 38.29 -18.24
C GLU A 60 10.07 38.60 -19.09
N THR A 61 8.93 37.97 -18.80
CA THR A 61 7.61 38.53 -19.14
C THR A 61 6.72 38.53 -17.92
N THR A 62 6.60 39.71 -17.30
CA THR A 62 5.67 39.95 -16.19
C THR A 62 4.24 40.07 -16.72
N MET A 63 3.29 39.37 -16.09
CA MET A 63 1.87 39.70 -16.17
C MET A 63 1.30 39.85 -14.76
N GLY A 64 0.70 41.01 -14.50
CA GLY A 64 0.08 41.32 -13.20
C GLY A 64 -1.38 40.86 -13.11
N PRO A 65 -1.94 40.79 -11.89
CA PRO A 65 -3.29 40.28 -11.68
C PRO A 65 -4.37 41.25 -12.20
N GLY A 66 -5.32 40.71 -12.98
CA GLY A 66 -6.57 41.38 -13.30
C GLY A 66 -7.62 41.04 -12.24
N GLY A 67 -8.01 42.02 -11.42
CA GLY A 67 -9.08 41.85 -10.43
C GLY A 67 -10.44 42.29 -10.94
N SER A 68 -11.51 41.72 -10.38
CA SER A 68 -12.89 42.21 -10.52
C SER A 68 -13.71 41.93 -9.26
N ASP A 69 -14.25 42.98 -8.65
CA ASP A 69 -15.25 42.89 -7.58
C ASP A 69 -16.51 42.15 -8.05
N SER A 70 -17.25 41.50 -7.14
CA SER A 70 -18.56 42.05 -6.73
C SER A 70 -19.27 41.30 -5.59
N THR A 71 -19.87 42.11 -4.71
CA THR A 71 -21.08 41.86 -3.90
C THR A 71 -21.14 40.65 -2.96
N SER A 72 -21.04 40.99 -1.67
CA SER A 72 -21.75 40.35 -0.55
C SER A 72 -23.26 40.14 -0.79
N ASP A 73 -23.82 39.13 -0.14
CA ASP A 73 -25.21 39.17 0.34
C ASP A 73 -25.27 38.67 1.81
N THR A 74 -26.37 38.94 2.52
CA THR A 74 -26.48 38.80 3.99
C THR A 74 -27.72 37.99 4.41
N GLY A 75 -27.50 36.82 5.04
CA GLY A 75 -28.55 35.86 5.43
C GLY A 75 -28.62 35.57 6.94
N THR A 76 -29.39 36.38 7.65
CA THR A 76 -29.76 36.31 9.09
C THR A 76 -29.81 34.93 9.78
N THR A 77 -28.99 34.79 10.83
CA THR A 77 -29.34 34.34 12.21
C THR A 77 -30.59 33.49 12.46
N PHE A 78 -30.41 32.40 13.22
CA PHE A 78 -31.44 31.88 14.14
C PHE A 78 -30.82 31.60 15.52
N ASP A 79 -31.34 32.27 16.56
CA ASP A 79 -30.97 32.05 17.96
C ASP A 79 -31.84 30.96 18.60
N VAL A 80 -31.24 30.15 19.48
CA VAL A 80 -31.95 29.42 20.54
C VAL A 80 -31.15 29.54 21.84
N THR A 81 -31.59 30.41 22.73
CA THR A 81 -30.97 30.64 24.05
C THR A 81 -31.75 29.95 25.16
N THR A 82 -31.07 29.22 26.05
CA THR A 82 -31.57 28.91 27.40
C THR A 82 -30.43 28.94 28.41
N ASP A 83 -30.44 29.94 29.28
CA ASP A 83 -29.53 30.10 30.42
C ASP A 83 -29.97 29.25 31.64
N ASP A 84 -28.99 28.59 32.30
CA ASP A 84 -28.73 28.64 33.76
C ASP A 84 -29.80 28.02 34.74
N PRO A 85 -29.51 27.71 36.03
CA PRO A 85 -28.22 27.66 36.76
C PRO A 85 -27.85 26.34 37.47
N SER A 86 -26.54 26.17 37.65
CA SER A 86 -25.79 25.54 38.76
C SER A 86 -26.43 24.48 39.70
N VAL A 87 -25.66 23.39 39.91
CA VAL A 87 -25.51 22.75 41.23
C VAL A 87 -24.02 22.62 41.53
N THR A 88 -23.59 22.91 42.76
CA THR A 88 -22.20 22.75 43.22
C THR A 88 -22.13 21.65 44.27
N GLU A 89 -21.53 20.51 43.91
CA GLU A 89 -21.15 19.44 44.85
C GLU A 89 -19.61 19.40 44.95
N THR A 90 -19.08 18.96 46.10
CA THR A 90 -17.64 19.05 46.41
C THR A 90 -17.12 17.67 46.83
N ILE A 91 -16.41 16.98 45.94
CA ILE A 91 -15.79 15.70 46.26
C ILE A 91 -14.37 15.93 46.78
N THR A 92 -14.17 15.65 48.07
CA THR A 92 -12.84 15.61 48.71
C THR A 92 -12.18 14.27 48.46
N ALA A 93 -10.91 14.28 48.05
CA ALA A 93 -10.17 13.05 47.73
C ALA A 93 -9.91 12.14 48.94
N SER A 94 -9.99 10.83 48.73
CA SER A 94 -9.47 9.80 49.65
C SER A 94 -9.18 8.48 48.91
N ASP A 95 -7.97 8.38 48.37
CA ASP A 95 -7.21 7.13 48.15
C ASP A 95 -6.25 7.00 49.37
N PRO A 96 -5.93 5.80 49.94
CA PRO A 96 -5.48 4.62 49.21
C PRO A 96 -5.94 3.23 49.68
N THR A 97 -6.34 2.38 48.73
CA THR A 97 -6.08 0.92 48.78
C THR A 97 -5.99 0.32 47.38
N THR A 98 -4.84 -0.30 47.11
CA THR A 98 -4.56 -1.22 46.01
C THR A 98 -5.75 -2.10 45.63
N THR A 99 -6.26 -1.96 44.41
CA THR A 99 -6.88 -3.07 43.68
C THR A 99 -5.79 -4.07 43.30
N THR A 100 -6.02 -5.34 43.61
CA THR A 100 -5.33 -6.45 42.95
C THR A 100 -5.81 -6.58 41.50
N GLU A 101 -5.10 -7.34 40.68
CA GLU A 101 -5.67 -7.91 39.45
C GLU A 101 -7.02 -8.59 39.81
N GLY A 102 -8.04 -8.34 38.98
CA GLY A 102 -9.46 -8.45 39.33
C GLY A 102 -10.04 -9.87 39.38
N GLY A 103 -9.25 -10.84 39.85
CA GLY A 103 -9.62 -12.26 39.86
C GLY A 103 -10.86 -12.55 40.71
N CYS A 104 -11.90 -13.09 40.07
CA CYS A 104 -13.14 -13.56 40.71
C CYS A 104 -13.32 -15.08 40.60
N ASP A 105 -13.98 -15.69 41.60
CA ASP A 105 -14.44 -17.10 41.57
C ASP A 105 -15.97 -17.21 41.35
N ALA A 106 -16.72 -16.11 41.53
CA ALA A 106 -18.17 -16.04 41.42
C ALA A 106 -18.66 -14.58 41.28
N SER A 107 -19.82 -14.37 40.67
CA SER A 107 -20.38 -13.03 40.42
C SER A 107 -20.79 -12.26 41.68
N ASP A 108 -20.85 -12.88 42.86
CA ASP A 108 -21.08 -12.17 44.14
C ASP A 108 -19.83 -11.40 44.65
N GLN A 109 -18.74 -11.47 43.90
CA GLN A 109 -17.49 -10.73 44.11
C GLN A 109 -17.36 -9.49 43.19
N CYS A 110 -18.24 -9.36 42.19
CA CYS A 110 -18.26 -8.28 41.20
C CYS A 110 -19.25 -7.17 41.58
N ASP A 111 -19.22 -6.04 40.87
CA ASP A 111 -20.14 -4.92 41.14
C ASP A 111 -21.56 -5.18 40.61
N VAL A 112 -22.53 -4.38 41.07
CA VAL A 112 -23.97 -4.65 40.83
C VAL A 112 -24.36 -4.45 39.36
N GLY A 113 -24.39 -5.54 38.59
CA GLY A 113 -24.66 -5.57 37.16
C GLY A 113 -23.62 -6.35 36.35
N GLU A 114 -22.54 -6.78 37.00
CA GLU A 114 -21.47 -7.59 36.41
C GLU A 114 -21.64 -9.08 36.69
N LEU A 115 -20.95 -9.89 35.89
CA LEU A 115 -20.77 -11.32 36.06
C LEU A 115 -19.28 -11.66 36.08
N CYS A 116 -18.94 -12.75 36.76
CA CYS A 116 -17.61 -13.32 36.80
C CYS A 116 -17.40 -14.23 35.57
N ILE A 117 -16.74 -13.68 34.55
CA ILE A 117 -16.58 -14.28 33.23
C ILE A 117 -15.12 -14.70 33.07
N MET A 118 -14.89 -16.02 33.02
CA MET A 118 -13.57 -16.66 32.92
C MET A 118 -12.53 -16.28 34.00
N GLY A 119 -12.95 -15.57 35.04
CA GLY A 119 -12.10 -15.11 36.14
C GLY A 119 -12.03 -13.59 36.30
N GLU A 120 -12.65 -12.81 35.42
CA GLU A 120 -12.73 -11.34 35.53
C GLU A 120 -14.18 -10.86 35.67
N CYS A 121 -14.37 -9.74 36.38
CA CYS A 121 -15.67 -9.10 36.50
C CYS A 121 -15.95 -8.20 35.28
N ALA A 122 -16.99 -8.53 34.52
CA ALA A 122 -17.42 -7.73 33.36
C ALA A 122 -18.96 -7.64 33.30
N PRO A 123 -19.54 -6.61 32.63
CA PRO A 123 -20.98 -6.41 32.58
C PRO A 123 -21.75 -7.62 32.03
N ALA A 124 -22.92 -7.92 32.60
CA ALA A 124 -23.84 -8.87 31.99
C ALA A 124 -24.34 -8.36 30.62
N GLY A 125 -24.28 -9.20 29.60
CA GLY A 125 -24.84 -8.90 28.28
C GLY A 125 -26.38 -8.98 28.24
N GLU A 126 -26.94 -8.79 27.06
CA GLU A 126 -28.39 -8.92 26.86
C GLU A 126 -28.87 -10.39 26.98
N PRO A 127 -30.14 -10.63 27.35
CA PRO A 127 -30.68 -11.99 27.48
C PRO A 127 -30.87 -12.71 26.13
N CYS A 128 -30.56 -14.01 26.09
CA CYS A 128 -30.51 -14.80 24.85
C CYS A 128 -31.05 -16.24 25.01
N ASP A 129 -31.53 -16.84 23.91
CA ASP A 129 -31.82 -18.29 23.79
C ASP A 129 -30.81 -19.00 22.86
N THR A 130 -30.20 -18.26 21.93
CA THR A 130 -29.30 -18.72 20.86
C THR A 130 -28.24 -17.66 20.55
N ASN A 131 -27.15 -18.04 19.87
CA ASN A 131 -26.11 -17.09 19.46
C ASN A 131 -26.66 -16.01 18.50
N ALA A 132 -27.70 -16.31 17.74
CA ALA A 132 -28.38 -15.36 16.86
C ALA A 132 -29.24 -14.31 17.60
N ASP A 133 -29.38 -14.42 18.92
CA ASP A 133 -29.98 -13.39 19.78
C ASP A 133 -28.91 -12.44 20.37
N CYS A 134 -27.63 -12.68 20.06
CA CYS A 134 -26.48 -11.90 20.53
C CYS A 134 -25.90 -11.03 19.41
N GLU A 135 -25.51 -9.79 19.74
CA GLU A 135 -24.91 -8.84 18.80
C GLU A 135 -23.40 -8.70 19.00
N GLY A 136 -22.68 -8.34 17.94
CA GLY A 136 -21.22 -8.25 17.95
C GLY A 136 -20.56 -9.63 18.12
N ASP A 137 -19.34 -9.65 18.63
CA ASP A 137 -18.57 -10.88 18.84
C ASP A 137 -18.90 -11.54 20.19
N THR A 138 -20.17 -11.91 20.37
CA THR A 138 -20.68 -12.52 21.60
C THR A 138 -21.50 -13.78 21.34
N TYR A 139 -21.42 -14.75 22.25
CA TYR A 139 -22.16 -16.00 22.20
C TYR A 139 -23.19 -16.09 23.32
N CYS A 140 -24.23 -16.89 23.11
CA CYS A 140 -25.26 -17.08 24.12
C CYS A 140 -24.83 -18.12 25.16
N CYS A 141 -24.50 -17.68 26.38
CA CYS A 141 -24.07 -18.58 27.43
C CYS A 141 -25.19 -19.50 27.92
N LYS A 142 -24.93 -20.82 27.87
CA LYS A 142 -25.85 -21.91 28.24
C LYS A 142 -25.34 -22.63 29.50
N GLU A 143 -25.88 -23.82 29.80
CA GLU A 143 -25.51 -24.57 31.01
C GLU A 143 -23.99 -24.88 31.05
N GLY A 144 -23.25 -24.15 31.91
CA GLY A 144 -21.86 -24.46 32.26
C GLY A 144 -20.78 -23.42 31.90
N CYS A 145 -21.11 -22.25 31.31
CA CYS A 145 -20.14 -21.17 31.04
C CYS A 145 -20.05 -20.08 32.12
N LEU A 146 -20.98 -20.04 33.08
CA LEU A 146 -20.90 -19.21 34.28
C LEU A 146 -20.59 -20.05 35.55
N PRO A 147 -20.09 -19.43 36.64
CA PRO A 147 -19.81 -20.12 37.89
C PRO A 147 -21.02 -20.84 38.54
N PRO A 148 -20.79 -21.84 39.41
CA PRO A 148 -21.86 -22.70 39.92
C PRO A 148 -22.85 -21.98 40.86
N GLY A 149 -24.06 -21.70 40.34
CA GLY A 149 -25.14 -21.03 41.07
C GLY A 149 -25.78 -19.88 40.30
N GLU A 150 -25.23 -19.56 39.13
CA GLU A 150 -25.66 -18.47 38.26
C GLU A 150 -26.58 -18.99 37.13
N GLU A 151 -27.50 -18.15 36.66
CA GLU A 151 -28.50 -18.53 35.66
C GLU A 151 -27.97 -18.24 34.23
N PRO A 152 -27.99 -19.22 33.30
CA PRO A 152 -27.59 -19.00 31.91
C PRO A 152 -28.66 -18.25 31.10
N GLY A 153 -28.33 -17.89 29.86
CA GLY A 153 -29.20 -17.10 28.97
C GLY A 153 -28.80 -15.62 28.89
N THR A 154 -27.50 -15.34 28.92
CA THR A 154 -26.89 -14.01 28.68
C THR A 154 -25.86 -14.11 27.56
N CYS A 155 -25.73 -13.06 26.75
CA CYS A 155 -24.62 -12.93 25.82
C CYS A 155 -23.31 -12.68 26.59
N LEU A 156 -22.24 -13.35 26.19
CA LEU A 156 -20.86 -13.19 26.71
C LEU A 156 -19.89 -13.06 25.52
N PRO A 157 -18.77 -12.32 25.62
CA PRO A 157 -17.74 -12.30 24.57
C PRO A 157 -17.19 -13.70 24.30
N TRP A 158 -16.83 -14.00 23.06
CA TRP A 158 -16.05 -15.21 22.75
C TRP A 158 -14.68 -15.16 23.45
N PRO A 159 -14.10 -16.32 23.82
CA PRO A 159 -12.69 -16.40 24.21
C PRO A 159 -11.77 -16.00 23.04
N ASP A 160 -10.65 -15.34 23.32
CA ASP A 160 -9.64 -14.92 22.35
C ASP A 160 -9.33 -16.01 21.30
N GLY A 161 -9.67 -15.75 20.04
CA GLY A 161 -9.42 -16.66 18.90
C GLY A 161 -10.41 -17.82 18.72
N ASP A 162 -11.52 -17.85 19.45
CA ASP A 162 -12.69 -18.71 19.19
C ASP A 162 -13.83 -17.87 18.55
N PHE A 163 -14.74 -18.50 17.80
CA PHE A 163 -15.79 -17.78 17.05
C PHE A 163 -16.98 -18.67 16.70
N ASP A 164 -18.13 -18.06 16.35
CA ASP A 164 -19.26 -18.85 15.83
C ASP A 164 -18.95 -19.36 14.41
N GLY A 165 -18.51 -20.61 14.32
CA GLY A 165 -18.26 -21.30 13.06
C GLY A 165 -19.51 -21.57 12.19
N ALA A 166 -20.68 -21.05 12.56
CA ALA A 166 -21.88 -20.97 11.71
C ALA A 166 -22.28 -19.51 11.36
N CYS A 167 -21.49 -18.51 11.75
CA CYS A 167 -21.60 -17.13 11.28
C CYS A 167 -21.04 -16.98 9.85
N GLU A 168 -21.73 -17.63 8.90
CA GLU A 168 -21.43 -17.53 7.47
C GLU A 168 -22.08 -16.28 6.89
N GLY A 169 -21.29 -15.23 6.64
CA GLY A 169 -21.74 -14.06 5.90
C GLY A 169 -21.73 -14.33 4.39
N GLU A 170 -22.90 -14.40 3.75
CA GLU A 170 -22.96 -14.34 2.28
C GLU A 170 -22.54 -12.94 1.80
N LEU A 171 -21.29 -12.81 1.33
CA LEU A 171 -20.85 -11.66 0.55
C LEU A 171 -21.72 -11.53 -0.70
N GLN A 172 -22.64 -10.58 -0.68
CA GLN A 172 -23.42 -10.20 -1.85
C GLN A 172 -22.53 -9.31 -2.72
N ILE A 173 -21.77 -9.94 -3.64
CA ILE A 173 -20.90 -9.26 -4.62
C ILE A 173 -21.68 -8.10 -5.24
N GLY A 174 -21.13 -6.90 -5.05
CA GLY A 174 -21.85 -5.65 -5.25
C GLY A 174 -21.61 -5.05 -6.63
N LEU A 175 -21.74 -3.73 -6.69
CA LEU A 175 -20.96 -2.94 -7.63
C LEU A 175 -19.90 -2.23 -6.80
N PHE A 176 -18.62 -2.46 -7.08
CA PHE A 176 -17.55 -1.67 -6.46
C PHE A 176 -17.76 -0.18 -6.74
N ALA A 177 -18.19 0.56 -5.71
CA ALA A 177 -18.66 1.93 -5.80
C ALA A 177 -18.08 2.75 -4.63
N PRO A 178 -16.75 3.02 -4.65
CA PRO A 178 -16.08 3.69 -3.55
C PRO A 178 -16.61 5.11 -3.33
N ALA A 179 -16.59 5.55 -2.07
CA ALA A 179 -16.96 6.89 -1.64
C ALA A 179 -15.92 7.41 -0.65
N VAL A 180 -15.73 8.73 -0.61
CA VAL A 180 -14.79 9.39 0.31
C VAL A 180 -15.26 9.17 1.76
N GLN A 181 -14.52 8.34 2.50
CA GLN A 181 -14.74 8.12 3.94
C GLN A 181 -14.27 9.33 4.76
N CYS A 182 -13.07 9.82 4.46
CA CYS A 182 -12.46 11.01 5.06
C CYS A 182 -11.43 11.59 4.09
N GLU A 183 -10.92 12.78 4.40
CA GLU A 183 -9.93 13.49 3.59
C GLU A 183 -8.99 14.28 4.51
N TRP A 184 -7.69 14.30 4.19
CA TRP A 184 -6.73 15.24 4.79
C TRP A 184 -6.34 16.26 3.73
N THR A 185 -6.71 17.52 3.92
CA THR A 185 -6.49 18.61 2.94
C THR A 185 -5.36 19.56 3.31
N GLN A 186 -5.02 19.65 4.60
CA GLN A 186 -4.03 20.57 5.15
C GLN A 186 -3.65 20.20 6.59
N PRO A 187 -2.47 20.62 7.07
CA PRO A 187 -2.10 20.50 8.48
C PRO A 187 -3.06 21.29 9.41
N PRO A 188 -3.25 20.86 10.66
CA PRO A 188 -4.13 21.53 11.61
C PRO A 188 -3.60 22.89 12.09
N ASP A 189 -4.49 23.72 12.62
CA ASP A 189 -4.15 25.03 13.19
C ASP A 189 -3.05 24.91 14.27
N GLY A 190 -1.93 25.61 14.05
CA GLY A 190 -0.77 25.61 14.94
C GLY A 190 0.28 24.54 14.67
N ASP A 191 0.11 23.70 13.65
CA ASP A 191 1.16 22.80 13.15
C ASP A 191 2.44 23.60 12.81
N PRO A 192 3.66 23.08 13.10
CA PRO A 192 4.91 23.80 12.79
C PRO A 192 5.19 23.94 11.29
N TYR A 193 4.51 23.16 10.46
CA TYR A 193 4.80 22.94 9.04
C TYR A 193 3.59 23.22 8.13
N PRO A 194 2.85 24.34 8.31
CA PRO A 194 1.53 24.54 7.70
C PRO A 194 1.55 24.71 6.17
N GLY A 195 2.71 24.98 5.58
CA GLY A 195 2.88 25.00 4.13
C GLY A 195 3.08 23.63 3.50
N HIS A 196 3.32 22.56 4.28
CA HIS A 196 3.53 21.21 3.77
C HIS A 196 2.17 20.53 3.55
N VAL A 197 1.62 20.73 2.36
CA VAL A 197 0.26 20.29 1.95
C VAL A 197 0.28 19.30 0.78
N ASN A 198 1.33 19.31 -0.05
CA ASN A 198 1.39 18.47 -1.25
C ASN A 198 1.96 17.08 -0.90
N VAL A 199 1.35 16.01 -1.37
CA VAL A 199 1.84 14.63 -1.24
C VAL A 199 2.36 14.16 -2.59
N LEU A 200 3.55 13.56 -2.61
CA LEU A 200 4.22 13.07 -3.83
C LEU A 200 4.65 11.59 -3.72
N THR A 201 4.34 10.95 -2.59
CA THR A 201 4.71 9.57 -2.25
C THR A 201 3.47 8.69 -2.18
N THR A 202 3.60 7.41 -2.49
CA THR A 202 2.59 6.41 -2.15
C THR A 202 2.28 6.49 -0.65
N PRO A 203 1.01 6.61 -0.23
CA PRO A 203 0.65 6.45 1.17
C PRO A 203 1.00 5.04 1.65
N LEU A 204 1.57 4.93 2.85
CA LEU A 204 1.82 3.66 3.51
C LEU A 204 0.78 3.44 4.61
N VAL A 205 0.51 2.19 4.94
CA VAL A 205 -0.50 1.79 5.93
C VAL A 205 0.14 0.78 6.87
N ALA A 206 0.11 1.06 8.18
CA ALA A 206 0.69 0.20 9.22
C ALA A 206 0.06 0.51 10.58
N ASP A 207 -0.01 -0.48 11.47
CA ASP A 207 -0.45 -0.26 12.85
C ASP A 207 0.68 0.38 13.65
N LEU A 208 0.47 1.62 14.11
CA LEU A 208 1.43 2.39 14.89
C LEU A 208 0.90 2.65 16.31
N PRO A 209 1.74 3.03 17.29
CA PRO A 209 1.30 3.15 18.70
C PRO A 209 0.41 4.36 19.03
N HIS A 210 -0.15 5.05 18.03
CA HIS A 210 -1.02 6.21 18.23
C HIS A 210 -2.47 5.80 18.52
N ALA A 211 -2.98 4.78 17.83
CA ALA A 211 -4.13 4.03 18.28
C ALA A 211 -3.80 3.29 19.59
N GLY A 212 -4.59 3.54 20.64
CA GLY A 212 -4.46 2.78 21.89
C GLY A 212 -4.73 1.31 21.63
N GLY A 213 -3.69 0.48 21.75
CA GLY A 213 -3.64 -0.90 21.25
C GLY A 213 -4.65 -1.87 21.87
N GLY A 214 -5.86 -1.84 21.35
CA GLY A 214 -6.81 -2.94 21.40
C GLY A 214 -6.98 -3.57 20.02
N GLU A 215 -7.65 -4.71 19.98
CA GLU A 215 -7.85 -5.60 18.81
C GLU A 215 -8.45 -4.93 17.55
N PHE A 216 -9.07 -3.75 17.70
CA PHE A 216 -9.64 -2.94 16.61
C PHE A 216 -9.09 -1.50 16.57
N GLY A 217 -7.80 -1.34 16.92
CA GLY A 217 -7.02 -0.13 16.72
C GLY A 217 -7.15 0.39 15.28
N SER A 218 -7.13 1.72 15.07
CA SER A 218 -7.26 2.27 13.72
C SER A 218 -5.89 2.40 13.07
N THR A 219 -5.50 1.38 12.31
CA THR A 219 -4.31 1.37 11.45
C THR A 219 -4.06 2.73 10.82
N GLU A 220 -2.83 3.23 10.99
CA GLU A 220 -2.44 4.57 10.60
C GLU A 220 -2.06 4.65 9.11
N VAL A 221 -2.23 5.83 8.54
CA VAL A 221 -1.79 6.19 7.18
C VAL A 221 -0.60 7.14 7.29
N ILE A 222 0.51 6.76 6.68
CA ILE A 222 1.79 7.48 6.72
C ILE A 222 2.03 8.11 5.35
N ILE A 223 2.22 9.43 5.31
CA ILE A 223 2.46 10.20 4.08
C ILE A 223 3.64 11.17 4.24
N VAL A 224 4.38 11.42 3.16
CA VAL A 224 5.35 12.53 3.11
C VAL A 224 4.67 13.76 2.51
N THR A 225 4.69 14.86 3.25
CA THR A 225 4.08 16.14 2.85
C THR A 225 5.15 17.19 2.55
N TYR A 226 4.85 18.05 1.58
CA TYR A 226 5.84 18.91 0.91
C TYR A 226 5.35 20.36 0.76
N ASN A 227 6.27 21.31 0.93
CA ASN A 227 6.00 22.75 0.96
C ASN A 227 6.35 23.53 -0.32
N TYR A 228 6.52 22.82 -1.43
CA TYR A 228 6.65 23.42 -2.76
C TYR A 228 5.67 22.77 -3.73
N THR A 229 5.42 23.45 -4.85
CA THR A 229 4.20 23.29 -5.67
C THR A 229 4.37 22.41 -6.91
N ASP A 230 5.44 21.61 -6.98
CA ASP A 230 5.66 20.68 -8.09
C ASP A 230 6.22 19.32 -7.63
N GLY A 231 5.97 18.29 -8.44
CA GLY A 231 6.80 17.09 -8.52
C GLY A 231 8.05 17.34 -9.35
N GLY A 232 8.71 18.48 -9.14
CA GLY A 232 9.82 18.95 -9.95
C GLY A 232 11.18 18.52 -9.42
N ALA A 233 12.22 19.27 -9.80
CA ALA A 233 13.58 19.00 -9.38
C ALA A 233 13.72 19.09 -7.85
N GLU A 234 13.16 20.13 -7.25
CA GLU A 234 13.23 20.44 -5.82
C GLU A 234 12.71 19.30 -4.93
N SER A 235 11.67 18.56 -5.39
CA SER A 235 11.07 17.45 -4.65
C SER A 235 11.99 16.23 -4.50
N GLY A 236 12.79 15.94 -5.53
CA GLY A 236 13.63 14.74 -5.62
C GLY A 236 15.12 14.96 -5.32
N TRP A 237 15.67 16.18 -5.42
CA TRP A 237 17.08 16.42 -5.02
C TRP A 237 17.24 16.69 -3.52
N GLY A 238 16.21 17.24 -2.85
CA GLY A 238 16.31 17.74 -1.47
C GLY A 238 17.42 18.80 -1.25
N SER A 239 17.90 19.45 -2.32
CA SER A 239 19.13 20.26 -2.28
C SER A 239 18.92 21.72 -1.90
N ASN A 240 17.68 22.20 -1.94
CA ASN A 240 17.29 23.54 -1.50
C ASN A 240 16.73 23.45 -0.06
N PRO A 241 17.41 23.97 0.98
CA PRO A 241 16.96 23.85 2.37
C PRO A 241 15.68 24.64 2.70
N ALA A 242 15.12 25.39 1.74
CA ALA A 242 13.79 25.97 1.86
C ALA A 242 12.66 24.94 1.65
N TYR A 243 12.92 23.83 0.94
CA TYR A 243 11.92 22.84 0.55
C TYR A 243 12.34 21.42 0.93
N TYR A 244 11.49 20.70 1.65
CA TYR A 244 11.80 19.37 2.21
C TYR A 244 10.53 18.59 2.51
N GLY A 245 10.64 17.26 2.59
CA GLY A 245 9.55 16.42 3.10
C GLY A 245 9.48 16.43 4.63
N VAL A 246 8.26 16.37 5.18
CA VAL A 246 7.97 15.98 6.57
C VAL A 246 6.92 14.87 6.57
N ILE A 247 7.07 13.87 7.45
CA ILE A 247 6.12 12.75 7.53
C ILE A 247 4.91 13.19 8.37
N ARG A 248 3.71 12.83 7.92
CA ARG A 248 2.48 12.86 8.74
C ARG A 248 2.04 11.44 9.04
N ILE A 249 1.55 11.24 10.24
CA ILE A 249 0.78 10.05 10.63
C ILE A 249 -0.67 10.50 10.78
N LEU A 250 -1.58 9.82 10.08
CA LEU A 250 -3.03 10.08 10.10
C LEU A 250 -3.77 8.83 10.61
N SER A 251 -4.89 8.98 11.32
CA SER A 251 -5.77 7.84 11.63
C SER A 251 -6.48 7.37 10.36
N GLY A 252 -6.32 6.09 9.96
CA GLY A 252 -7.01 5.53 8.79
C GLY A 252 -8.55 5.51 8.90
N ARG A 253 -9.11 5.69 10.10
CA ARG A 253 -10.55 5.81 10.31
C ARG A 253 -11.10 7.22 10.04
N THR A 254 -10.30 8.27 10.25
CA THR A 254 -10.79 9.66 10.30
C THR A 254 -9.99 10.67 9.47
N CYS A 255 -8.83 10.28 8.93
CA CYS A 255 -7.86 11.13 8.26
C CYS A 255 -7.31 12.28 9.16
N GLN A 256 -7.62 12.26 10.47
CA GLN A 256 -7.07 13.23 11.42
C GLN A 256 -5.57 13.00 11.59
N GLN A 257 -4.78 14.06 11.47
CA GLN A 257 -3.35 14.05 11.77
C GLN A 257 -3.11 13.78 13.26
N LEU A 258 -2.35 12.72 13.55
CA LEU A 258 -1.96 12.28 14.88
C LEU A 258 -0.57 12.80 15.25
N GLU A 259 0.38 12.71 14.32
CA GLU A 259 1.76 13.20 14.50
C GLU A 259 2.34 13.83 13.22
N THR A 260 3.32 14.71 13.40
CA THR A 260 4.23 15.21 12.36
C THR A 260 5.66 14.85 12.75
N ILE A 261 6.33 13.99 11.98
CA ILE A 261 7.73 13.59 12.21
C ILE A 261 8.65 14.44 11.34
N ASP A 262 9.63 15.08 11.98
CA ASP A 262 10.69 15.84 11.33
C ASP A 262 11.94 15.92 12.22
N ASP A 263 13.12 15.83 11.59
CA ASP A 263 14.39 16.22 12.19
C ASP A 263 14.99 17.40 11.39
N PRO A 264 15.07 18.61 11.98
CA PRO A 264 15.64 19.78 11.32
C PRO A 264 17.08 19.63 10.81
N ASN A 265 17.84 18.64 11.31
CA ASN A 265 19.20 18.32 10.87
C ASN A 265 19.22 17.25 9.76
N ASN A 266 18.15 16.47 9.64
CA ASN A 266 18.02 15.28 8.79
C ASN A 266 16.73 15.30 7.95
N ARG A 267 16.40 16.48 7.42
CA ARG A 267 15.29 16.74 6.48
C ARG A 267 15.18 15.67 5.39
N LEU A 268 13.96 15.37 4.96
CA LEU A 268 13.67 14.29 4.01
C LEU A 268 13.62 14.76 2.55
N VAL A 269 13.87 13.86 1.62
CA VAL A 269 13.52 14.05 0.20
C VAL A 269 12.02 13.83 0.02
N ALA A 270 11.33 14.78 -0.60
CA ALA A 270 9.86 14.82 -0.63
C ALA A 270 9.21 13.82 -1.59
N ALA A 271 9.92 13.42 -2.65
CA ALA A 271 9.50 12.38 -3.59
C ALA A 271 10.01 10.97 -3.23
N SER A 272 10.60 10.79 -2.04
CA SER A 272 11.00 9.47 -1.52
C SER A 272 9.90 8.93 -0.62
N THR A 273 9.16 7.92 -1.08
CA THR A 273 8.32 7.11 -0.20
C THR A 273 9.19 6.53 0.93
N PRO A 274 8.73 6.48 2.19
CA PRO A 274 9.43 5.77 3.27
C PRO A 274 9.40 4.25 3.07
N ALA A 275 10.06 3.52 3.96
CA ALA A 275 9.75 2.13 4.29
C ALA A 275 9.34 2.04 5.77
N ILE A 276 8.60 0.99 6.13
CA ILE A 276 8.11 0.74 7.49
C ILE A 276 8.38 -0.72 7.83
N GLY A 277 8.89 -0.99 9.03
CA GLY A 277 9.18 -2.33 9.53
C GLY A 277 9.75 -2.29 10.94
N ASP A 278 9.55 -3.36 11.71
CA ASP A 278 10.21 -3.53 13.02
C ASP A 278 11.71 -3.84 12.77
N LEU A 279 12.62 -3.00 13.27
CA LEU A 279 14.06 -3.12 13.04
C LEU A 279 14.82 -3.64 14.26
N ASP A 280 14.18 -3.80 15.43
CA ASP A 280 14.84 -4.32 16.64
C ASP A 280 14.01 -5.35 17.45
N GLY A 281 12.91 -5.84 16.88
CA GLY A 281 12.11 -6.96 17.36
C GLY A 281 11.25 -6.63 18.59
N ASP A 282 10.94 -5.35 18.83
CA ASP A 282 10.12 -4.93 19.97
C ASP A 282 8.60 -4.90 19.69
N GLY A 283 8.19 -5.19 18.45
CA GLY A 283 6.80 -5.24 18.00
C GLY A 283 6.23 -3.88 17.59
N ILE A 284 7.04 -2.83 17.55
CA ILE A 284 6.64 -1.49 17.09
C ILE A 284 7.49 -1.12 15.86
N PRO A 285 6.89 -0.87 14.69
CA PRO A 285 7.67 -0.60 13.50
C PRO A 285 8.33 0.79 13.50
N GLU A 286 9.59 0.82 13.06
CA GLU A 286 10.31 2.02 12.67
C GLU A 286 9.84 2.55 11.31
N ILE A 287 10.12 3.84 11.07
CA ILE A 287 9.89 4.48 9.77
C ILE A 287 11.24 4.95 9.21
N VAL A 288 11.59 4.49 8.00
CA VAL A 288 12.88 4.74 7.36
C VAL A 288 12.70 5.56 6.09
N SER A 289 13.50 6.62 5.87
CA SER A 289 13.34 7.49 4.71
C SER A 289 14.68 8.06 4.20
N HIS A 290 14.70 8.45 2.92
CA HIS A 290 15.88 9.08 2.32
C HIS A 290 16.07 10.52 2.79
N ARG A 291 17.29 10.79 3.26
CA ARG A 291 17.71 12.08 3.80
C ARG A 291 18.15 13.03 2.68
N ALA A 292 17.73 14.28 2.78
CA ALA A 292 18.02 15.35 1.84
C ALA A 292 19.53 15.52 1.58
N VAL A 293 19.89 15.73 0.31
CA VAL A 293 21.25 15.71 -0.25
C VAL A 293 21.93 14.34 -0.18
N THR A 294 22.00 13.69 0.98
CA THR A 294 22.65 12.39 1.17
C THR A 294 22.19 11.72 2.46
N GLY A 295 22.12 10.39 2.41
CA GLY A 295 21.92 9.53 3.57
C GLY A 295 20.54 8.86 3.66
N VAL A 296 20.40 8.04 4.69
CA VAL A 296 19.15 7.44 5.17
C VAL A 296 18.97 7.86 6.63
N VAL A 297 17.73 8.02 7.06
CA VAL A 297 17.35 8.29 8.46
C VAL A 297 16.21 7.37 8.86
N ALA A 298 16.30 6.79 10.05
CA ALA A 298 15.24 6.01 10.68
C ALA A 298 14.66 6.75 11.89
N PHE A 299 13.38 6.51 12.17
CA PHE A 299 12.66 7.04 13.31
C PHE A 299 12.04 5.88 14.10
N LYS A 300 12.30 5.82 15.42
CA LYS A 300 11.74 4.84 16.37
C LYS A 300 10.75 5.53 17.31
N TRP A 301 9.76 4.78 17.77
CA TRP A 301 8.80 5.24 18.78
C TRP A 301 9.47 5.51 20.14
N ASN A 302 9.17 6.65 20.77
CA ASN A 302 9.56 6.93 22.14
C ASN A 302 8.32 6.83 23.07
N PRO A 303 8.12 5.70 23.77
CA PRO A 303 6.95 5.49 24.64
C PRO A 303 6.94 6.34 25.92
N GLN A 304 7.99 7.11 26.23
CA GLN A 304 7.93 8.14 27.29
C GLN A 304 7.55 9.53 26.75
N ALA A 305 7.72 9.78 25.45
CA ALA A 305 7.35 11.02 24.79
C ALA A 305 6.03 10.92 24.00
N MET A 306 5.52 9.70 23.75
CA MET A 306 4.34 9.38 22.94
C MET A 306 4.41 9.99 21.54
N LYS A 307 5.57 9.81 20.89
CA LYS A 307 5.89 10.29 19.54
C LYS A 307 7.09 9.56 18.96
N TYR A 308 7.33 9.66 17.66
CA TYR A 308 8.56 9.19 17.02
C TYR A 308 9.75 10.15 17.24
N GLU A 309 10.97 9.59 17.26
CA GLU A 309 12.24 10.32 17.36
C GLU A 309 13.31 9.69 16.44
N THR A 310 14.30 10.49 16.00
CA THR A 310 15.40 10.01 15.16
C THR A 310 16.16 8.88 15.87
N TYR A 311 16.10 7.67 15.30
CA TYR A 311 16.78 6.49 15.82
C TYR A 311 18.27 6.53 15.44
N TRP A 312 18.55 6.54 14.14
CA TRP A 312 19.89 6.62 13.58
C TRP A 312 19.91 7.37 12.24
N VAL A 313 21.11 7.74 11.80
CA VAL A 313 21.36 8.43 10.52
C VAL A 313 22.59 7.85 9.83
N ALA A 314 22.39 7.25 8.66
CA ALA A 314 23.45 6.68 7.85
C ALA A 314 23.84 7.64 6.71
N THR A 315 25.05 8.20 6.73
CA THR A 315 25.53 9.12 5.67
C THR A 315 26.37 8.44 4.58
N GLU A 316 26.88 7.23 4.81
CA GLU A 316 27.88 6.57 3.94
C GLU A 316 27.25 5.79 2.76
N THR A 317 26.23 6.38 2.12
CA THR A 317 25.40 5.77 1.06
C THR A 317 26.03 5.70 -0.33
N ASP A 318 27.19 6.34 -0.53
CA ASP A 318 27.76 6.68 -1.85
C ASP A 318 26.84 7.47 -2.80
N LEU A 319 25.65 7.89 -2.33
CA LEU A 319 24.71 8.76 -3.02
C LEU A 319 24.80 10.18 -2.43
N ASN A 320 25.24 11.14 -3.23
CA ASN A 320 25.41 12.54 -2.80
C ASN A 320 24.91 13.48 -3.89
N GLY A 321 23.86 14.24 -3.58
CA GLY A 321 23.13 15.06 -4.54
C GLY A 321 22.50 14.23 -5.65
N ALA A 322 21.86 13.10 -5.31
CA ALA A 322 21.11 12.27 -6.25
C ALA A 322 19.66 12.76 -6.41
N PHE A 323 19.04 12.51 -7.57
CA PHE A 323 17.62 12.78 -7.79
C PHE A 323 16.83 11.50 -7.47
N ARG A 324 16.02 11.55 -6.41
CA ARG A 324 15.34 10.39 -5.83
C ARG A 324 13.84 10.50 -6.07
N TRP A 325 13.29 9.42 -6.60
CA TRP A 325 11.85 9.16 -6.77
C TRP A 325 11.53 7.73 -6.29
N ASP A 326 12.38 7.24 -5.41
CA ASP A 326 12.57 5.87 -4.94
C ASP A 326 12.71 5.90 -3.42
N GLY A 327 12.05 4.96 -2.76
CA GLY A 327 12.17 4.74 -1.32
C GLY A 327 13.33 3.80 -0.97
N PRO A 328 13.71 3.74 0.32
CA PRO A 328 14.43 2.58 0.82
C PRO A 328 13.52 1.35 0.76
N SER A 329 14.09 0.16 0.93
CA SER A 329 13.32 -1.06 1.24
C SER A 329 13.89 -1.73 2.48
N ILE A 330 13.12 -2.63 3.09
CA ILE A 330 13.49 -3.34 4.32
C ILE A 330 13.37 -4.83 4.04
N HIS A 331 14.45 -5.59 4.29
CA HIS A 331 14.54 -7.02 4.02
C HIS A 331 15.45 -7.67 5.07
N ASP A 332 15.02 -8.78 5.66
CA ASP A 332 15.95 -9.68 6.37
C ASP A 332 16.81 -10.36 5.29
N LEU A 333 18.14 -10.19 5.34
CA LEU A 333 19.06 -10.72 4.34
C LEU A 333 19.85 -11.96 4.80
N ASP A 334 19.91 -12.24 6.10
CA ASP A 334 20.64 -13.39 6.66
C ASP A 334 19.82 -14.28 7.63
N ASP A 335 18.49 -14.09 7.66
CA ASP A 335 17.48 -14.94 8.31
C ASP A 335 17.61 -14.96 9.86
N ASP A 336 18.20 -13.89 10.44
CA ASP A 336 18.47 -13.73 11.87
C ASP A 336 17.28 -13.14 12.67
N GLY A 337 16.37 -12.43 11.98
CA GLY A 337 15.17 -11.82 12.53
C GLY A 337 15.21 -10.29 12.71
N PHE A 338 16.31 -9.61 12.36
CA PHE A 338 16.46 -8.15 12.45
C PHE A 338 16.78 -7.52 11.08
N PRO A 339 15.79 -7.01 10.32
CA PRO A 339 15.97 -6.77 8.89
C PRO A 339 16.85 -5.56 8.52
N GLU A 340 17.67 -5.72 7.49
CA GLU A 340 18.43 -4.66 6.85
C GLU A 340 17.56 -3.62 6.16
N VAL A 341 18.09 -2.40 6.11
CA VAL A 341 17.64 -1.33 5.21
C VAL A 341 18.48 -1.35 3.94
N LEU A 342 17.81 -1.38 2.79
CA LEU A 342 18.41 -1.19 1.46
C LEU A 342 18.20 0.26 0.97
N SER A 343 19.22 0.84 0.36
CA SER A 343 19.16 2.15 -0.29
C SER A 343 19.99 2.16 -1.57
N GLY A 344 19.32 1.91 -2.70
CA GLY A 344 20.01 1.31 -3.85
C GLY A 344 20.48 -0.09 -3.48
N SER A 345 21.59 -0.56 -4.07
CA SER A 345 22.31 -1.74 -3.56
C SER A 345 23.12 -1.50 -2.27
N GLY A 346 22.94 -0.39 -1.56
CA GLY A 346 23.63 -0.10 -0.30
C GLY A 346 22.86 -0.72 0.87
N VAL A 347 23.52 -1.53 1.70
CA VAL A 347 22.88 -2.32 2.77
C VAL A 347 23.33 -1.82 4.14
N PHE A 348 22.36 -1.61 5.04
CA PHE A 348 22.56 -1.05 6.39
C PHE A 348 21.85 -1.90 7.44
N ASP A 349 22.57 -2.24 8.51
CA ASP A 349 22.07 -2.83 9.75
C ASP A 349 20.85 -2.05 10.27
N GLY A 350 19.72 -2.74 10.47
CA GLY A 350 18.43 -2.12 10.80
C GLY A 350 18.41 -1.41 12.16
N MET A 351 19.11 -1.96 13.16
CA MET A 351 19.14 -1.42 14.52
C MET A 351 20.01 -0.16 14.66
N THR A 352 21.07 -0.04 13.85
CA THR A 352 22.15 0.95 14.06
C THR A 352 22.41 1.88 12.88
N GLY A 353 21.92 1.55 11.68
CA GLY A 353 22.26 2.25 10.44
C GLY A 353 23.72 2.06 10.00
N ALA A 354 24.43 1.08 10.55
CA ALA A 354 25.81 0.77 10.16
C ALA A 354 25.82 0.12 8.76
N ARG A 355 26.60 0.68 7.83
CA ARG A 355 26.67 0.13 6.47
C ARG A 355 27.47 -1.17 6.46
N LEU A 356 26.82 -2.25 6.00
CA LEU A 356 27.41 -3.59 5.93
C LEU A 356 28.31 -3.77 4.69
N ASN A 357 27.96 -3.15 3.55
CA ASN A 357 28.60 -3.42 2.26
C ASN A 357 29.41 -2.26 1.64
N PRO A 358 30.56 -1.84 2.23
CA PRO A 358 31.32 -0.68 1.76
C PRO A 358 31.97 -0.92 0.38
N GLY A 359 31.33 -0.41 -0.68
CA GLY A 359 31.74 -0.55 -2.08
C GLY A 359 30.87 0.26 -3.04
N PRO A 360 31.24 0.39 -4.33
CA PRO A 360 30.42 1.10 -5.30
C PRO A 360 29.07 0.41 -5.52
N LEU A 361 27.99 1.18 -5.61
CA LEU A 361 26.65 0.66 -5.88
C LEU A 361 26.56 -0.06 -7.24
N ILE A 362 25.71 -1.08 -7.30
CA ILE A 362 25.35 -1.77 -8.54
C ILE A 362 24.59 -0.78 -9.44
N PRO A 363 25.02 -0.53 -10.70
CA PRO A 363 24.44 0.51 -11.54
C PRO A 363 22.92 0.37 -11.80
N GLY A 364 22.41 -0.85 -11.95
CA GLY A 364 20.99 -1.10 -12.22
C GLY A 364 20.06 -0.95 -11.00
N ALA A 365 20.65 -0.87 -9.80
CA ALA A 365 19.99 -0.56 -8.52
C ALA A 365 20.46 0.81 -8.00
N SER A 366 20.69 1.78 -8.91
CA SER A 366 21.17 3.12 -8.55
C SER A 366 20.27 4.22 -9.14
N PRO A 367 19.74 5.15 -8.31
CA PRO A 367 18.93 6.28 -8.78
C PRO A 367 19.73 7.24 -9.67
N ALA A 368 21.07 7.20 -9.58
CA ALA A 368 21.97 7.96 -10.44
C ALA A 368 22.01 7.45 -11.89
N VAL A 369 21.48 6.25 -12.16
CA VAL A 369 21.31 5.70 -13.52
C VAL A 369 19.86 5.85 -13.98
N SER A 370 18.88 5.59 -13.11
CA SER A 370 17.45 5.77 -13.39
C SER A 370 16.69 6.20 -12.13
N PRO A 371 16.15 7.44 -12.06
CA PRO A 371 15.39 7.91 -10.91
C PRO A 371 14.07 7.15 -10.72
N GLY A 372 13.79 6.74 -9.48
CA GLY A 372 12.60 5.95 -9.16
C GLY A 372 12.76 4.44 -9.34
N VAL A 373 13.99 3.92 -9.43
CA VAL A 373 14.26 2.50 -9.21
C VAL A 373 14.09 2.19 -7.72
N ILE A 374 12.94 1.64 -7.35
CA ILE A 374 12.73 1.00 -6.06
C ILE A 374 13.49 -0.34 -6.08
N ASN A 375 14.17 -0.66 -4.97
CA ASN A 375 14.97 -1.88 -4.85
C ASN A 375 14.05 -3.02 -4.45
N ILE A 376 14.17 -4.15 -5.14
CA ILE A 376 13.33 -5.33 -4.92
C ILE A 376 14.27 -6.52 -4.73
N ALA A 377 14.09 -7.20 -3.61
CA ALA A 377 14.86 -8.37 -3.24
C ALA A 377 13.98 -9.44 -2.55
N GLY A 378 14.38 -10.70 -2.69
CA GLY A 378 13.78 -11.88 -2.08
C GLY A 378 14.53 -13.15 -2.53
N ASP A 379 14.13 -14.31 -2.04
CA ASP A 379 14.61 -15.61 -2.57
C ASP A 379 13.97 -15.83 -3.94
N LEU A 380 14.78 -15.83 -5.01
CA LEU A 380 14.31 -15.88 -6.41
C LEU A 380 14.43 -17.27 -7.03
N ASP A 381 15.28 -18.17 -6.51
CA ASP A 381 15.45 -19.54 -7.04
C ASP A 381 15.24 -20.68 -6.02
N VAL A 382 14.75 -20.33 -4.83
CA VAL A 382 14.31 -21.22 -3.74
C VAL A 382 15.45 -22.02 -3.12
N ASP A 383 16.62 -21.39 -2.99
CA ASP A 383 17.81 -21.97 -2.34
C ASP A 383 18.04 -21.47 -0.90
N GLY A 384 17.29 -20.45 -0.46
CA GLY A 384 17.32 -19.91 0.90
C GLY A 384 18.34 -18.78 1.13
N ARG A 385 18.69 -18.03 0.09
CA ARG A 385 19.36 -16.71 0.19
C ARG A 385 18.48 -15.64 -0.47
N VAL A 386 18.94 -14.39 -0.45
CA VAL A 386 18.17 -13.23 -0.94
C VAL A 386 18.90 -12.55 -2.08
N GLU A 387 18.19 -12.38 -3.20
CA GLU A 387 18.70 -11.78 -4.43
C GLU A 387 18.12 -10.40 -4.69
N LEU A 388 18.98 -9.43 -5.02
CA LEU A 388 18.61 -8.11 -5.50
C LEU A 388 18.48 -8.08 -7.03
N ILE A 389 17.33 -7.62 -7.53
CA ILE A 389 17.11 -7.40 -8.96
C ILE A 389 17.71 -6.04 -9.39
N ALA A 390 18.67 -6.06 -10.33
CA ALA A 390 19.33 -4.87 -10.84
C ALA A 390 19.52 -4.91 -12.38
N GLY A 391 18.59 -5.53 -13.10
CA GLY A 391 18.80 -6.07 -14.44
C GLY A 391 19.31 -7.51 -14.29
N PRO A 392 20.64 -7.75 -14.30
CA PRO A 392 21.21 -8.95 -13.70
C PRO A 392 20.82 -9.07 -12.22
N VAL A 393 20.84 -10.30 -11.72
CA VAL A 393 20.45 -10.68 -10.36
C VAL A 393 21.70 -10.83 -9.51
N TYR A 394 21.63 -10.42 -8.25
CA TYR A 394 22.75 -10.47 -7.32
C TYR A 394 22.33 -11.09 -5.98
N GLU A 395 22.88 -12.25 -5.65
CA GLU A 395 22.76 -12.93 -4.35
C GLU A 395 23.50 -12.15 -3.24
N TRP A 396 23.00 -12.19 -2.00
CA TRP A 396 23.71 -11.70 -0.82
C TRP A 396 24.65 -12.76 -0.24
N ASP A 397 25.97 -12.52 -0.26
CA ASP A 397 26.95 -13.34 0.46
C ASP A 397 27.21 -12.78 1.87
N GLU A 398 26.52 -13.34 2.86
CA GLU A 398 26.71 -13.14 4.30
C GLU A 398 28.21 -13.10 4.70
N ASN A 399 29.02 -14.02 4.13
CA ASN A 399 30.40 -14.25 4.54
C ASN A 399 31.33 -13.10 4.17
N THR A 400 30.93 -12.26 3.21
CA THR A 400 31.66 -11.05 2.81
C THR A 400 30.84 -9.76 2.95
N ALA A 401 29.55 -9.86 3.27
CA ALA A 401 28.57 -8.77 3.24
C ALA A 401 28.59 -8.02 1.90
N GLN A 402 28.49 -8.77 0.78
CA GLN A 402 28.54 -8.23 -0.58
C GLN A 402 27.47 -8.87 -1.48
N TRP A 403 26.99 -8.08 -2.44
CA TRP A 403 26.17 -8.56 -3.55
C TRP A 403 27.05 -9.26 -4.61
N VAL A 404 26.76 -10.52 -4.92
CA VAL A 404 27.46 -11.37 -5.89
C VAL A 404 26.55 -11.64 -7.07
N MET A 405 26.98 -11.34 -8.31
CA MET A 405 26.17 -11.63 -9.50
C MET A 405 26.06 -13.13 -9.69
N ASP A 406 24.83 -13.64 -9.68
CA ASP A 406 24.55 -15.07 -9.89
C ASP A 406 23.79 -15.30 -11.22
N HIS A 407 22.53 -14.85 -11.30
CA HIS A 407 21.73 -15.03 -12.51
C HIS A 407 21.86 -13.88 -13.54
N PRO A 408 21.87 -14.19 -14.86
CA PRO A 408 21.90 -13.19 -15.93
C PRO A 408 20.78 -12.15 -15.91
N GLY A 409 19.60 -12.53 -15.42
CA GLY A 409 18.45 -11.65 -15.20
C GLY A 409 17.89 -10.98 -16.45
N GLY A 410 17.14 -9.90 -16.22
CA GLY A 410 16.54 -9.08 -17.27
C GLY A 410 17.43 -7.93 -17.75
N ASN A 411 16.89 -7.09 -18.64
CA ASN A 411 17.48 -5.77 -18.89
C ASN A 411 17.30 -4.88 -17.64
N ALA A 412 18.25 -3.96 -17.42
CA ALA A 412 18.05 -2.89 -16.46
C ALA A 412 16.87 -2.00 -16.90
N ALA A 413 15.91 -1.81 -16.00
CA ALA A 413 14.63 -1.13 -16.23
C ALA A 413 14.42 0.03 -15.24
N ARG A 414 13.24 0.66 -15.25
CA ARG A 414 12.88 1.64 -14.22
C ARG A 414 12.17 0.96 -13.05
N HIS A 415 11.24 0.07 -13.35
CA HIS A 415 10.51 -0.70 -12.36
C HIS A 415 10.71 -2.19 -12.63
N TYR A 416 10.84 -2.95 -11.54
CA TYR A 416 10.93 -4.39 -11.54
C TYR A 416 9.73 -4.99 -10.78
N ALA A 417 9.51 -6.29 -10.92
CA ALA A 417 8.76 -7.14 -9.99
C ALA A 417 9.17 -8.60 -10.22
N PHE A 418 8.74 -9.54 -9.40
CA PHE A 418 8.96 -10.97 -9.63
C PHE A 418 7.84 -11.82 -9.03
N ALA A 419 7.62 -12.99 -9.62
CA ALA A 419 6.81 -14.10 -9.10
C ALA A 419 7.17 -15.36 -9.89
N ASP A 420 6.71 -16.53 -9.47
CA ASP A 420 6.66 -17.72 -10.33
C ASP A 420 5.53 -17.54 -11.35
N PHE A 421 5.86 -17.63 -12.65
CA PHE A 421 4.90 -17.52 -13.76
C PHE A 421 4.78 -18.82 -14.58
N GLY A 422 5.44 -19.91 -14.17
CA GLY A 422 5.47 -21.18 -14.90
C GLY A 422 6.86 -21.80 -15.02
N THR A 423 6.98 -22.90 -15.77
CA THR A 423 8.23 -23.66 -15.91
C THR A 423 9.05 -23.21 -17.13
N PRO A 424 10.32 -22.78 -16.97
CA PRO A 424 11.22 -22.44 -18.08
C PRO A 424 11.58 -23.58 -19.04
N GLY A 425 11.41 -23.33 -20.34
CA GLY A 425 11.80 -24.25 -21.41
C GLY A 425 13.14 -23.93 -22.10
N PRO A 426 13.68 -24.83 -22.95
CA PRO A 426 14.92 -24.58 -23.71
C PRO A 426 14.86 -23.40 -24.68
N MET A 427 13.66 -22.94 -25.05
CA MET A 427 13.37 -21.73 -25.83
C MET A 427 12.13 -21.04 -25.24
N PRO A 428 11.88 -19.74 -25.51
CA PRO A 428 10.70 -19.03 -25.01
C PRO A 428 9.36 -19.67 -25.39
N ALA A 429 9.32 -20.38 -26.53
CA ALA A 429 8.13 -21.10 -27.00
C ALA A 429 7.96 -22.50 -26.39
N ASP A 430 8.87 -22.90 -25.49
CA ASP A 430 8.82 -24.15 -24.71
C ASP A 430 8.48 -23.87 -23.22
N PHE A 431 8.17 -22.61 -22.85
CA PHE A 431 7.75 -22.22 -21.50
C PHE A 431 6.34 -22.73 -21.19
N ASP A 432 6.12 -23.28 -20.00
CA ASP A 432 4.82 -23.82 -19.56
C ASP A 432 4.23 -22.98 -18.42
N ALA A 433 3.45 -21.97 -18.80
CA ALA A 433 2.73 -21.08 -17.87
C ALA A 433 1.70 -21.83 -17.00
N THR A 434 1.36 -23.08 -17.32
CA THR A 434 0.38 -23.86 -16.55
C THR A 434 1.02 -24.74 -15.46
N VAL A 435 2.33 -24.59 -15.22
CA VAL A 435 3.10 -25.35 -14.23
C VAL A 435 4.06 -24.44 -13.47
N LEU A 436 3.58 -23.89 -12.36
CA LEU A 436 4.40 -23.22 -11.35
C LEU A 436 5.44 -24.21 -10.78
N ASP A 437 6.74 -23.86 -10.82
CA ASP A 437 7.84 -24.73 -10.36
C ASP A 437 8.58 -24.26 -9.09
N GLY A 438 8.28 -23.03 -8.65
CA GLY A 438 8.83 -22.35 -7.48
C GLY A 438 9.79 -21.20 -7.83
N ILE A 439 10.41 -21.22 -9.00
CA ILE A 439 11.45 -20.26 -9.41
C ILE A 439 10.81 -19.00 -10.00
N ALA A 440 11.42 -17.84 -9.76
CA ALA A 440 10.85 -16.55 -10.17
C ALA A 440 11.23 -16.10 -11.60
N GLU A 441 10.22 -15.65 -12.34
CA GLU A 441 10.39 -14.79 -13.51
C GLU A 441 10.44 -13.31 -13.12
N ILE A 442 11.31 -12.54 -13.79
CA ILE A 442 11.51 -11.12 -13.57
C ILE A 442 10.64 -10.28 -14.51
N VAL A 443 9.72 -9.56 -13.86
CA VAL A 443 8.94 -8.37 -14.22
C VAL A 443 9.75 -7.15 -14.63
N THR A 444 9.71 -6.59 -15.84
CA THR A 444 10.37 -5.28 -16.14
C THR A 444 9.45 -4.32 -16.88
N THR A 445 9.47 -3.04 -16.52
CA THR A 445 8.76 -1.99 -17.27
C THR A 445 9.46 -0.62 -17.23
N GLY A 446 9.10 0.22 -18.20
CA GLY A 446 9.59 1.58 -18.38
C GLY A 446 9.83 1.94 -19.85
N GLY A 447 9.70 3.23 -20.15
CA GLY A 447 9.92 3.78 -21.49
C GLY A 447 8.82 3.44 -22.49
N SER A 448 8.77 2.20 -22.98
CA SER A 448 7.81 1.79 -24.02
C SER A 448 7.38 0.32 -24.00
N SER A 449 7.74 -0.47 -22.99
CA SER A 449 7.41 -1.91 -22.96
C SER A 449 7.37 -2.49 -21.56
N VAL A 450 6.43 -3.41 -21.32
CA VAL A 450 6.51 -4.44 -20.29
C VAL A 450 7.23 -5.65 -20.89
N GLN A 451 8.21 -6.22 -20.19
CA GLN A 451 8.95 -7.41 -20.62
C GLN A 451 9.16 -8.37 -19.45
N MET A 452 9.10 -9.67 -19.72
CA MET A 452 9.30 -10.74 -18.74
C MET A 452 10.51 -11.60 -19.09
N TRP A 453 11.27 -12.01 -18.08
CA TRP A 453 12.56 -12.71 -18.24
C TRP A 453 12.69 -13.85 -17.23
N THR A 454 13.11 -15.03 -17.68
CA THR A 454 13.61 -16.05 -16.75
C THR A 454 14.91 -15.57 -16.09
N LEU A 455 15.26 -16.07 -14.90
CA LEU A 455 16.56 -15.81 -14.26
C LEU A 455 17.74 -16.05 -15.22
N GLY A 456 17.66 -17.11 -16.03
CA GLY A 456 18.64 -17.46 -17.07
C GLY A 456 18.76 -16.49 -18.25
N GLY A 457 18.05 -15.35 -18.24
CA GLY A 457 18.12 -14.31 -19.25
C GLY A 457 17.34 -14.60 -20.54
N GLN A 458 16.38 -15.53 -20.48
CA GLN A 458 15.48 -15.82 -21.59
C GLN A 458 14.27 -14.87 -21.53
N GLN A 459 14.15 -13.95 -22.51
CA GLN A 459 12.97 -13.10 -22.62
C GLN A 459 11.76 -13.93 -23.06
N LEU A 460 10.70 -13.96 -22.24
CA LEU A 460 9.46 -14.69 -22.53
C LEU A 460 8.52 -13.85 -23.40
N PHE A 461 8.17 -12.64 -22.94
CA PHE A 461 7.38 -11.69 -23.73
C PHE A 461 7.95 -10.26 -23.73
N ASN A 462 7.45 -9.47 -24.67
CA ASN A 462 7.63 -8.01 -24.74
C ASN A 462 6.34 -7.42 -25.33
N ALA A 463 5.64 -6.62 -24.54
CA ALA A 463 4.34 -6.03 -24.86
C ALA A 463 4.38 -4.50 -24.70
N PRO A 464 3.66 -3.73 -25.53
CA PRO A 464 3.76 -2.28 -25.57
C PRO A 464 3.04 -1.60 -24.40
N ILE A 465 3.69 -0.62 -23.78
CA ILE A 465 3.08 0.35 -22.85
C ILE A 465 3.60 1.76 -23.18
N ALA A 466 2.88 2.82 -22.80
CA ALA A 466 3.36 4.19 -22.94
C ALA A 466 3.92 4.67 -21.59
N GLY A 467 5.25 4.74 -21.45
CA GLY A 467 5.89 4.94 -20.15
C GLY A 467 5.93 3.62 -19.36
N GLY A 468 5.07 3.50 -18.34
CA GLY A 468 4.96 2.35 -17.46
C GLY A 468 5.38 2.68 -16.03
N GLY A 469 4.43 2.62 -15.10
CA GLY A 469 4.66 2.73 -13.66
C GLY A 469 5.03 1.41 -12.98
N PRO A 470 5.15 1.39 -11.64
CA PRO A 470 5.35 0.18 -10.86
C PRO A 470 4.40 -0.95 -11.27
N LEU A 471 4.90 -2.18 -11.18
CA LEU A 471 4.19 -3.39 -11.58
C LEU A 471 3.40 -3.94 -10.40
N THR A 472 2.18 -4.40 -10.67
CA THR A 472 1.39 -5.23 -9.74
C THR A 472 1.20 -6.62 -10.37
N ILE A 473 1.26 -7.68 -9.55
CA ILE A 473 1.16 -9.08 -9.99
C ILE A 473 0.07 -9.77 -9.19
N GLY A 474 -0.88 -10.43 -9.86
CA GLY A 474 -1.99 -11.14 -9.24
C GLY A 474 -2.82 -11.91 -10.26
N ASP A 475 -3.72 -12.76 -9.79
CA ASP A 475 -4.68 -13.50 -10.62
C ASP A 475 -5.83 -12.56 -11.03
N PHE A 476 -5.94 -12.24 -12.33
CA PHE A 476 -6.93 -11.30 -12.87
C PHE A 476 -8.06 -12.00 -13.65
N ASP A 477 -8.15 -13.33 -13.65
CA ASP A 477 -9.21 -14.09 -14.35
C ASP A 477 -9.75 -15.35 -13.64
N ASN A 478 -9.16 -15.72 -12.50
CA ASN A 478 -9.49 -16.88 -11.65
C ASN A 478 -9.10 -18.25 -12.27
N ASP A 479 -8.03 -18.33 -13.07
CA ASP A 479 -7.47 -19.60 -13.53
C ASP A 479 -6.42 -20.23 -12.58
N GLY A 480 -5.88 -19.45 -11.63
CA GLY A 480 -4.90 -19.86 -10.64
C GLY A 480 -3.44 -19.54 -10.96
N PHE A 481 -3.16 -18.80 -12.03
CA PHE A 481 -1.83 -18.29 -12.39
C PHE A 481 -1.77 -16.74 -12.25
N PRO A 482 -0.58 -16.12 -12.27
CA PRO A 482 -0.46 -14.68 -12.11
C PRO A 482 -0.32 -13.91 -13.43
N GLU A 483 -1.07 -12.82 -13.57
CA GLU A 483 -0.87 -11.80 -14.61
C GLU A 483 -0.08 -10.59 -14.07
N VAL A 484 0.40 -9.77 -15.01
CA VAL A 484 1.14 -8.55 -14.76
C VAL A 484 0.28 -7.34 -15.11
N ALA A 485 0.20 -6.33 -14.24
CA ALA A 485 -0.49 -5.08 -14.55
C ALA A 485 0.38 -3.84 -14.31
N SER A 486 0.14 -2.78 -15.09
CA SER A 486 0.88 -1.51 -15.00
C SER A 486 0.09 -0.35 -15.63
N ALA A 487 0.19 0.84 -15.03
CA ALA A 487 -0.35 2.06 -15.62
C ALA A 487 0.63 2.68 -16.63
N GLY A 488 0.14 2.94 -17.84
CA GLY A 488 0.80 3.76 -18.86
C GLY A 488 0.04 5.06 -19.08
N GLY A 489 0.68 6.06 -19.69
CA GLY A 489 0.16 7.43 -19.74
C GLY A 489 -1.11 7.70 -20.56
N THR A 490 -1.71 6.65 -21.13
CA THR A 490 -2.99 6.70 -21.87
C THR A 490 -3.90 5.48 -21.62
N PHE A 491 -3.43 4.51 -20.82
CA PHE A 491 -4.19 3.32 -20.46
C PHE A 491 -3.56 2.57 -19.29
N TYR A 492 -4.40 1.95 -18.47
CA TYR A 492 -4.03 0.82 -17.62
C TYR A 492 -4.15 -0.48 -18.44
N ALA A 493 -3.25 -1.46 -18.25
CA ALA A 493 -3.33 -2.74 -18.95
C ALA A 493 -2.89 -3.92 -18.08
N VAL A 494 -3.54 -5.07 -18.32
CA VAL A 494 -3.18 -6.38 -17.78
C VAL A 494 -2.58 -7.24 -18.89
N TYR A 495 -1.43 -7.83 -18.60
CA TYR A 495 -0.57 -8.60 -19.49
C TYR A 495 -0.46 -10.04 -19.00
N ASP A 496 -0.55 -10.96 -19.96
CA ASP A 496 -0.85 -12.37 -19.70
C ASP A 496 -0.13 -13.26 -20.74
N LEU A 497 0.39 -14.40 -20.29
CA LEU A 497 1.05 -15.41 -21.10
C LEU A 497 0.08 -16.25 -21.96
N GLU A 498 -1.13 -16.58 -21.48
CA GLU A 498 -2.19 -17.21 -22.30
C GLU A 498 -2.51 -16.34 -23.51
N CYS A 499 -2.60 -15.02 -23.28
CA CYS A 499 -2.92 -14.03 -24.31
C CYS A 499 -1.81 -13.76 -25.34
N ALA A 500 -0.80 -14.63 -25.50
CA ALA A 500 0.26 -14.52 -26.52
C ALA A 500 -0.24 -14.20 -27.95
N VAL A 501 -1.50 -14.53 -28.28
CA VAL A 501 -2.22 -14.01 -29.45
C VAL A 501 -3.63 -13.52 -29.08
N ALA A 502 -4.09 -12.44 -29.73
CA ALA A 502 -5.43 -11.91 -29.53
C ALA A 502 -6.54 -12.93 -29.90
N GLY A 503 -7.61 -12.98 -29.09
CA GLY A 503 -8.63 -14.01 -29.15
C GLY A 503 -9.83 -13.72 -28.22
N PRO A 504 -10.71 -14.70 -27.96
CA PRO A 504 -11.66 -14.61 -26.84
C PRO A 504 -10.87 -14.47 -25.53
N GLY A 505 -11.26 -13.54 -24.65
CA GLY A 505 -10.51 -13.20 -23.42
C GLY A 505 -9.34 -12.22 -23.65
N CYS A 506 -8.71 -12.25 -24.82
CA CYS A 506 -7.44 -11.56 -25.08
C CYS A 506 -7.56 -10.41 -26.10
N LEU A 507 -7.47 -9.17 -25.60
CA LEU A 507 -7.49 -7.95 -26.41
C LEU A 507 -6.33 -7.85 -27.42
N GLY A 508 -5.14 -8.32 -27.05
CA GLY A 508 -3.90 -8.15 -27.81
C GLY A 508 -2.88 -9.25 -27.55
N GLY A 509 -1.75 -9.21 -28.27
CA GLY A 509 -0.63 -10.13 -28.00
C GLY A 509 0.01 -9.80 -26.65
N TYR A 510 -0.09 -10.74 -25.73
CA TYR A 510 0.19 -10.63 -24.30
C TYR A 510 -0.62 -9.54 -23.57
N VAL A 511 -1.84 -9.23 -24.04
CA VAL A 511 -2.73 -8.27 -23.36
C VAL A 511 -4.11 -8.88 -23.21
N ARG A 512 -4.51 -9.12 -21.95
CA ARG A 512 -5.83 -9.66 -21.59
C ARG A 512 -6.88 -8.57 -21.76
N TRP A 513 -6.80 -7.51 -20.97
CA TRP A 513 -7.61 -6.30 -21.12
C TRP A 513 -6.80 -5.02 -20.91
N SER A 514 -7.36 -3.90 -21.36
CA SER A 514 -6.87 -2.56 -21.02
C SER A 514 -8.03 -1.57 -20.88
N GLN A 515 -7.82 -0.55 -20.05
CA GLN A 515 -8.77 0.52 -19.78
C GLN A 515 -8.11 1.87 -20.06
N ALA A 516 -8.80 2.76 -20.77
CA ALA A 516 -8.24 4.06 -21.12
C ALA A 516 -8.14 4.98 -19.88
N SER A 517 -7.04 5.72 -19.78
CA SER A 517 -6.76 6.70 -18.71
C SER A 517 -6.09 7.95 -19.28
N GLN A 518 -5.94 8.99 -18.47
CA GLN A 518 -5.09 10.13 -18.78
C GLN A 518 -4.00 10.30 -17.71
N ASP A 519 -2.74 10.00 -18.06
CA ASP A 519 -1.55 10.18 -17.20
C ASP A 519 -0.36 10.53 -18.10
N ALA A 520 -0.56 11.49 -19.00
CA ALA A 520 0.46 11.93 -19.93
C ALA A 520 1.51 12.83 -19.25
N SER A 521 1.22 13.32 -18.04
CA SER A 521 2.13 14.12 -17.22
C SER A 521 3.23 13.30 -16.52
N SER A 522 2.90 12.12 -15.98
CA SER A 522 3.87 11.23 -15.31
C SER A 522 4.18 9.99 -16.14
N SER A 523 3.14 9.34 -16.67
CA SER A 523 3.18 8.03 -17.32
C SER A 523 3.92 6.94 -16.51
N THR A 524 3.90 7.05 -15.17
CA THR A 524 4.67 6.21 -14.25
C THR A 524 3.98 5.93 -12.90
N THR A 525 2.70 6.24 -12.76
CA THR A 525 1.93 6.05 -11.53
C THR A 525 1.76 4.56 -11.19
N GLY A 526 1.71 4.20 -9.91
CA GLY A 526 1.45 2.83 -9.47
C GLY A 526 -0.04 2.50 -9.39
N SER A 527 -0.36 1.23 -9.19
CA SER A 527 -1.71 0.74 -8.84
C SER A 527 -1.68 -0.05 -7.54
N SER A 528 -2.84 -0.20 -6.91
CA SER A 528 -3.09 -1.21 -5.88
C SER A 528 -3.98 -2.30 -6.46
N ILE A 529 -3.76 -3.55 -6.06
CA ILE A 529 -4.58 -4.70 -6.46
C ILE A 529 -5.03 -5.46 -5.21
N PHE A 530 -6.27 -5.94 -5.21
CA PHE A 530 -6.86 -6.73 -4.12
C PHE A 530 -8.16 -7.38 -4.62
N ASP A 531 -8.62 -8.45 -3.97
CA ASP A 531 -9.98 -9.00 -4.14
C ASP A 531 -10.93 -8.18 -3.26
N PHE A 532 -11.46 -7.07 -3.79
CA PHE A 532 -12.26 -6.11 -3.02
C PHE A 532 -13.69 -6.59 -2.76
N GLU A 533 -14.16 -7.61 -3.49
CA GLU A 533 -15.54 -8.11 -3.42
C GLU A 533 -15.67 -9.59 -2.96
N GLY A 534 -14.55 -10.30 -2.80
CA GLY A 534 -14.43 -11.62 -2.19
C GLY A 534 -14.74 -12.78 -3.14
N ASP A 535 -14.46 -12.62 -4.44
CA ASP A 535 -14.81 -13.57 -5.50
C ASP A 535 -13.62 -14.42 -5.99
N GLY A 536 -12.40 -14.04 -5.63
CA GLY A 536 -11.14 -14.72 -5.95
C GLY A 536 -10.34 -14.09 -7.10
N GLN A 537 -10.91 -13.15 -7.86
CA GLN A 537 -10.16 -12.30 -8.80
C GLN A 537 -9.50 -11.13 -8.05
N ALA A 538 -8.51 -10.47 -8.67
CA ALA A 538 -7.95 -9.21 -8.19
C ALA A 538 -8.43 -8.02 -9.05
N GLU A 539 -9.06 -7.03 -8.44
CA GLU A 539 -9.38 -5.76 -9.11
C GLU A 539 -8.22 -4.78 -8.96
N ALA A 540 -7.99 -3.95 -9.99
CA ALA A 540 -7.01 -2.88 -9.95
C ALA A 540 -7.66 -1.53 -9.60
N VAL A 541 -7.16 -0.89 -8.54
CA VAL A 541 -7.46 0.50 -8.19
C VAL A 541 -6.28 1.39 -8.59
N TYR A 542 -6.60 2.45 -9.33
CA TYR A 542 -5.65 3.38 -9.93
C TYR A 542 -6.33 4.75 -10.10
N ALA A 543 -5.60 5.83 -9.80
CA ALA A 543 -6.04 7.21 -9.99
C ALA A 543 -5.28 7.86 -11.15
N ASP A 544 -6.00 8.54 -12.05
CA ASP A 544 -5.43 9.24 -13.21
C ASP A 544 -5.38 10.76 -13.02
N GLU A 545 -4.76 11.49 -13.94
CA GLU A 545 -4.53 12.94 -13.83
C GLU A 545 -5.79 13.81 -14.02
N CYS A 546 -6.96 13.20 -14.29
CA CYS A 546 -8.24 13.89 -14.53
C CYS A 546 -9.22 13.81 -13.36
N PHE A 547 -9.07 12.87 -12.43
CA PHE A 547 -10.00 12.65 -11.34
C PHE A 547 -9.30 12.71 -9.97
N THR A 548 -9.15 13.96 -9.49
CA THR A 548 -8.70 14.35 -8.15
C THR A 548 -9.69 15.32 -7.54
#